data_AF-A0A7Y2SP74-F1
#
_entry.id   AF-A0A7Y2SP74-F1
#
_cell.length_a   1.000
_cell.length_b   1.000
_cell.length_c   1.000
_cell.angle_alpha   90.00
_cell.angle_beta   90.00
_cell.angle_gamma   90.00
#
_symmetry.space_group_name_H-M   'P 1'
#
loop_
_entity.id
_entity.type
_entity.pdbx_description
1 polymer ?
#
loop_
_entity_poly.entity_id
_entity_poly.type
_entity_poly.pdbx_seq_one_letter_code
_entity_poly.pdbx_strand_id
1 'polypeptide(L)'
;MAEEQAELPGDGDSAGETTLEVAVATVLRALGERARYDEPLRASLALIGQAMLALTEPPQTEVAEEAEEVATPEADTGPGAGEDVVAAPAPQATSSPPATHEDLQRLARVMMGQEQPDHEEPPSHAWRRSPPPPPEPPDLQGVVDRCQAKSAILRWYADHLADTPRAVPPRDLIARAKLLPGCQLWMLRQDGSLSLDHGHAARLAGSLNAMAAISAALVKIDKHALSQMLLRSAVELAAEVQSGLRATLRLAGVTADDNDQLALFQWLRQRAAEEQFFIARYMRKDDPADPLEWEDRLDRTYQLGAKVVQIAEQRRMQRKLLGTLRYRMKKEVAPAASREAREAAWVRIGETLDLLVENGMPPTYPSLRPPLVPHLDTLPEGVALPQRAVSVLEAVAAHRANGPARSPDGTDASEGEDDPLVAEVAELLRDQTVVVLGGDRRPYTIQAIREAFDLKDLIWCTTQEGQSYLSIEPFIRRPDVSLVILAIRWASHNLSEATNLCTRYNKLLVRLPAGYNASQLAHQIMQQVGERLQSLAAEREA
;
A
#
# COMPACT_ATOMS: atom_id res chain seq x y z
N MET A 1 48.20 -76.11 35.05
CA MET A 1 46.97 -76.88 35.36
C MET A 1 46.33 -76.27 36.57
N ALA A 2 45.25 -75.51 36.35
CA ALA A 2 44.14 -75.20 37.24
C ALA A 2 43.43 -74.01 36.59
N GLU A 3 42.33 -74.30 35.89
CA GLU A 3 41.38 -73.31 35.36
C GLU A 3 40.62 -72.68 36.53
N GLU A 4 40.56 -71.35 36.55
CA GLU A 4 39.65 -70.58 37.39
C GLU A 4 38.77 -69.75 36.46
N GLN A 5 37.54 -70.21 36.27
CA GLN A 5 36.48 -69.52 35.51
C GLN A 5 35.96 -68.37 36.36
N ALA A 6 36.14 -67.13 35.89
CA ALA A 6 35.49 -65.95 36.44
C ALA A 6 34.26 -65.60 35.59
N GLU A 7 33.08 -65.77 36.17
CA GLU A 7 31.79 -65.30 35.66
C GLU A 7 31.76 -63.76 35.64
N LEU A 8 31.43 -63.18 34.48
CA LEU A 8 31.11 -61.75 34.32
C LEU A 8 29.59 -61.57 34.46
N PRO A 9 29.09 -60.68 35.34
CA PRO A 9 27.69 -60.32 35.35
C PRO A 9 27.40 -59.37 34.18
N GLY A 10 26.40 -59.73 33.38
CA GLY A 10 25.79 -58.84 32.40
C GLY A 10 24.95 -57.79 33.09
N ASP A 11 25.31 -56.53 32.90
CA ASP A 11 24.47 -55.39 33.25
C ASP A 11 24.66 -54.33 32.15
N GLY A 12 23.75 -54.35 31.19
CA GLY A 12 23.85 -53.57 29.97
C GLY A 12 22.47 -53.27 29.42
N ASP A 13 21.67 -52.52 30.18
CA ASP A 13 20.50 -51.80 29.64
C ASP A 13 19.98 -50.64 30.53
N SER A 14 20.44 -50.48 31.78
CA SER A 14 19.89 -49.45 32.71
C SER A 14 20.50 -48.04 32.56
N ALA A 15 21.56 -47.86 31.77
CA ALA A 15 22.24 -46.56 31.60
C ALA A 15 21.53 -45.63 30.59
N GLY A 16 20.68 -46.18 29.70
CA GLY A 16 19.98 -45.41 28.67
C GLY A 16 18.75 -44.66 29.20
N GLU A 17 17.94 -45.30 30.04
CA GLU A 17 16.69 -44.73 30.58
C GLU A 17 16.95 -43.53 31.51
N THR A 18 18.01 -43.60 32.32
CA THR A 18 18.39 -42.51 33.24
C THR A 18 18.82 -41.23 32.50
N THR A 19 19.31 -41.34 31.27
CA THR A 19 19.76 -40.17 30.49
C THR A 19 18.58 -39.38 29.93
N LEU A 20 17.52 -40.06 29.49
CA LEU A 20 16.32 -39.43 28.94
C LEU A 20 15.52 -38.71 30.03
N GLU A 21 15.34 -39.32 31.20
CA GLU A 21 14.64 -38.70 32.33
C GLU A 21 15.33 -37.41 32.78
N VAL A 22 16.66 -37.42 32.85
CA VAL A 22 17.46 -36.24 33.21
C VAL A 22 17.34 -35.14 32.15
N ALA A 23 17.32 -35.49 30.87
CA ALA A 23 17.14 -34.52 29.78
C ALA A 23 15.74 -33.89 29.81
N VAL A 24 14.67 -34.69 29.96
CA VAL A 24 13.29 -34.21 30.06
C VAL A 24 13.11 -33.31 31.29
N ALA A 25 13.62 -33.72 32.45
CA ALA A 25 13.58 -32.92 33.66
C ALA A 25 14.31 -31.57 33.51
N THR A 26 15.43 -31.55 32.78
CA THR A 26 16.20 -30.32 32.52
C THR A 26 15.45 -29.35 31.61
N VAL A 27 14.81 -29.85 30.54
CA VAL A 27 13.99 -29.04 29.63
C VAL A 27 12.77 -28.47 30.35
N LEU A 28 12.06 -29.29 31.13
CA LEU A 28 10.90 -28.85 31.91
C LEU A 28 11.27 -27.77 32.92
N ARG A 29 12.44 -27.87 33.57
CA ARG A 29 12.95 -26.85 34.48
C ARG A 29 13.24 -25.52 33.77
N ALA A 30 13.88 -25.56 32.60
CA ALA A 30 14.17 -24.37 31.79
C ALA A 30 12.88 -23.68 31.29
N LEU A 31 11.89 -24.46 30.85
CA LEU A 31 10.58 -23.95 30.45
C LEU A 31 9.83 -23.34 31.63
N GLY A 32 9.89 -23.96 32.81
CA GLY A 32 9.29 -23.46 34.04
C GLY A 32 9.85 -22.10 34.49
N GLU A 33 11.18 -21.93 34.46
CA GLU A 33 11.82 -20.64 34.79
C GLU A 33 11.39 -19.52 33.82
N ARG A 34 11.27 -19.83 32.52
CA ARG A 34 10.86 -18.85 31.51
C ARG A 34 9.37 -18.50 31.62
N ALA A 35 8.51 -19.46 31.94
CA ALA A 35 7.07 -19.27 32.11
C ALA A 35 6.68 -18.39 33.30
N ARG A 36 7.59 -18.15 34.26
CA ARG A 36 7.39 -17.17 35.35
C ARG A 36 7.21 -15.75 34.82
N TYR A 37 7.85 -15.44 33.68
CA TYR A 37 7.86 -14.09 33.10
C TYR A 37 7.05 -13.98 31.80
N ASP A 38 6.48 -15.10 31.31
CA ASP A 38 5.75 -15.18 30.04
C ASP A 38 4.38 -15.87 30.27
N GLU A 39 3.32 -15.06 30.28
CA GLU A 39 1.94 -15.52 30.54
C GLU A 39 1.39 -16.45 29.45
N PRO A 40 1.55 -16.16 28.14
CA PRO A 40 1.21 -17.10 27.08
C PRO A 40 1.89 -18.47 27.22
N LEU A 41 3.21 -18.48 27.50
CA LEU A 41 3.96 -19.74 27.69
C LEU A 41 3.42 -20.54 28.88
N ARG A 42 3.06 -19.86 29.97
CA ARG A 42 2.47 -20.50 31.16
C ARG A 42 1.13 -21.16 30.86
N ALA A 43 0.27 -20.50 30.07
CA ALA A 43 -1.02 -21.06 29.64
C ALA A 43 -0.83 -22.30 28.75
N SER A 44 0.13 -22.27 27.82
CA SER A 44 0.45 -23.42 26.97
C SER A 44 1.01 -24.61 27.78
N LEU A 45 1.88 -24.36 28.76
CA LEU A 45 2.40 -25.41 29.65
C LEU A 45 1.30 -26.04 30.52
N ALA A 46 0.31 -25.25 30.97
CA ALA A 46 -0.83 -25.76 31.72
C ALA A 46 -1.69 -26.72 30.89
N LEU A 47 -1.94 -26.39 29.62
CA LEU A 47 -2.67 -27.26 28.69
C LEU A 47 -1.94 -28.57 28.41
N ILE A 48 -0.62 -28.51 28.20
CA ILE A 48 0.21 -29.72 27.99
C ILE A 48 0.19 -30.60 29.24
N GLY A 49 0.28 -30.00 30.44
CA GLY A 49 0.20 -30.74 31.70
C GLY A 49 -1.15 -31.46 31.89
N GLN A 50 -2.26 -30.81 31.55
CA GLN A 50 -3.59 -31.43 31.58
C GLN A 50 -3.70 -32.60 30.60
N ALA A 51 -3.18 -32.45 29.38
CA ALA A 51 -3.17 -33.52 28.38
C ALA A 51 -2.33 -34.72 28.84
N MET A 52 -1.18 -34.48 29.48
CA MET A 52 -0.35 -35.56 30.04
C MET A 52 -1.04 -36.29 31.20
N LEU A 53 -1.73 -35.56 32.09
CA LEU A 53 -2.51 -36.18 33.17
C LEU A 53 -3.63 -37.07 32.61
N ALA A 54 -4.33 -36.62 31.58
CA ALA A 54 -5.37 -37.43 30.92
C ALA A 54 -4.81 -38.73 30.30
N LEU A 55 -3.56 -38.72 29.82
CA LEU A 55 -2.89 -39.93 29.30
C LEU A 55 -2.49 -40.92 30.41
N THR A 56 -2.41 -40.47 31.66
CA THR A 56 -2.07 -41.33 32.81
C THR A 56 -3.31 -41.90 33.52
N GLU A 57 -4.50 -41.41 33.19
CA GLU A 57 -5.74 -42.01 33.70
C GLU A 57 -5.93 -43.39 33.04
N PRO A 58 -6.12 -44.46 33.84
CA PRO A 58 -6.37 -45.79 33.28
C PRO A 58 -7.63 -45.73 32.41
N PRO A 59 -7.66 -46.41 31.24
CA PRO A 59 -8.83 -46.41 30.38
C PRO A 59 -10.03 -46.87 31.22
N GLN A 60 -11.02 -46.00 31.34
CA GLN A 60 -12.25 -46.32 32.03
C GLN A 60 -12.85 -47.52 31.32
N THR A 61 -12.84 -48.67 32.00
CA THR A 61 -13.46 -49.89 31.49
C THR A 61 -14.95 -49.64 31.60
N GLU A 62 -15.58 -49.22 30.51
CA GLU A 62 -17.03 -49.09 30.43
C GLU A 62 -17.64 -50.46 30.69
N VAL A 63 -18.14 -50.63 31.92
CA VAL A 63 -19.01 -51.74 32.28
C VAL A 63 -20.33 -51.46 31.57
N ALA A 64 -20.61 -52.25 30.53
CA ALA A 64 -21.90 -52.30 29.87
C ALA A 64 -22.94 -52.79 30.89
N GLU A 65 -23.73 -51.87 31.44
CA GLU A 65 -24.96 -52.18 32.17
C GLU A 65 -26.14 -52.16 31.18
N GLU A 66 -26.72 -53.34 30.98
CA GLU A 66 -28.01 -53.57 30.33
C GLU A 66 -29.15 -52.98 31.19
N ALA A 67 -30.04 -52.21 30.57
CA ALA A 67 -31.44 -52.00 31.00
C ALA A 67 -32.25 -51.50 29.79
N GLU A 68 -33.05 -52.37 29.17
CA GLU A 68 -34.50 -52.55 29.38
C GLU A 68 -35.40 -51.43 28.79
N GLU A 69 -35.78 -51.66 27.52
CA GLU A 69 -37.15 -51.75 26.99
C GLU A 69 -38.32 -51.10 27.77
N VAL A 70 -38.92 -50.01 27.25
CA VAL A 70 -40.40 -49.80 27.26
C VAL A 70 -40.87 -48.95 26.05
N ALA A 71 -41.62 -49.62 25.17
CA ALA A 71 -42.80 -49.26 24.38
C ALA A 71 -43.07 -47.84 23.79
N THR A 72 -43.35 -47.85 22.49
CA THR A 72 -44.09 -46.88 21.64
C THR A 72 -45.62 -46.89 21.90
N PRO A 73 -46.38 -45.86 21.41
CA PRO A 73 -47.10 -45.96 20.12
C PRO A 73 -46.98 -44.67 19.23
N GLU A 74 -46.83 -44.80 17.91
CA GLU A 74 -47.86 -44.60 16.84
C GLU A 74 -48.65 -43.27 16.93
N ALA A 75 -48.91 -42.46 15.90
CA ALA A 75 -48.63 -42.41 14.46
C ALA A 75 -49.06 -41.00 13.99
N ASP A 76 -48.47 -40.43 12.92
CA ASP A 76 -49.24 -39.89 11.78
C ASP A 76 -48.31 -39.45 10.63
N THR A 77 -48.92 -39.34 9.46
CA THR A 77 -48.43 -39.52 8.11
C THR A 77 -48.20 -38.18 7.38
N GLY A 78 -47.30 -38.18 6.39
CA GLY A 78 -47.47 -37.35 5.19
C GLY A 78 -46.23 -36.64 4.65
N PRO A 79 -46.09 -36.50 3.31
CA PRO A 79 -44.83 -36.72 2.60
C PRO A 79 -44.18 -35.43 2.06
N GLY A 80 -42.85 -35.42 1.90
CA GLY A 80 -42.13 -34.31 1.30
C GLY A 80 -40.78 -34.69 0.71
N ALA A 81 -40.77 -34.92 -0.60
CA ALA A 81 -39.70 -34.76 -1.59
C ALA A 81 -38.23 -34.92 -1.12
N GLY A 82 -37.62 -36.04 -1.50
CA GLY A 82 -36.17 -36.20 -1.51
C GLY A 82 -35.53 -35.49 -2.69
N GLU A 83 -34.63 -34.55 -2.40
CA GLU A 83 -33.53 -34.18 -3.28
C GLU A 83 -32.25 -34.86 -2.77
N ASP A 84 -31.71 -35.76 -3.57
CA ASP A 84 -30.43 -36.42 -3.35
C ASP A 84 -29.28 -35.39 -3.43
N VAL A 85 -28.76 -34.99 -2.26
CA VAL A 85 -27.47 -34.29 -2.16
C VAL A 85 -26.39 -35.34 -1.90
N VAL A 86 -25.68 -35.72 -2.96
CA VAL A 86 -24.46 -36.53 -2.89
C VAL A 86 -23.40 -35.75 -2.10
N ALA A 87 -23.15 -36.19 -0.87
CA ALA A 87 -22.11 -35.67 -0.01
C ALA A 87 -20.72 -35.95 -0.60
N ALA A 88 -19.94 -34.89 -0.84
CA ALA A 88 -18.54 -34.99 -1.22
C ALA A 88 -17.71 -35.59 -0.07
N PRO A 89 -16.77 -36.51 -0.33
CA PRO A 89 -15.94 -37.12 0.71
C PRO A 89 -15.00 -36.08 1.32
N ALA A 90 -14.91 -36.09 2.65
CA ALA A 90 -13.98 -35.25 3.41
C ALA A 90 -12.51 -35.52 2.98
N PRO A 91 -11.65 -34.50 2.92
CA PRO A 91 -10.24 -34.69 2.59
C PRO A 91 -9.58 -35.55 3.68
N GLN A 92 -9.08 -36.72 3.29
CA GLN A 92 -8.27 -37.56 4.17
C GLN A 92 -7.00 -36.80 4.54
N ALA A 93 -6.82 -36.52 5.83
CA ALA A 93 -5.58 -36.00 6.36
C ALA A 93 -4.47 -37.01 6.07
N THR A 94 -3.50 -36.62 5.26
CA THR A 94 -2.25 -37.38 5.11
C THR A 94 -1.53 -37.31 6.44
N SER A 95 -1.66 -38.37 7.25
CA SER A 95 -0.87 -38.53 8.47
C SER A 95 0.59 -38.56 8.06
N SER A 96 1.37 -37.57 8.54
CA SER A 96 2.82 -37.68 8.45
C SER A 96 3.25 -38.93 9.22
N PRO A 97 4.25 -39.69 8.75
CA PRO A 97 4.75 -40.83 9.48
C PRO A 97 5.21 -40.38 10.89
N PRO A 98 5.00 -41.22 11.92
CA PRO A 98 5.45 -40.89 13.28
C PRO A 98 6.96 -40.65 13.28
N ALA A 99 7.40 -39.66 14.06
CA ALA A 99 8.81 -39.36 14.24
C ALA A 99 9.55 -40.63 14.68
N THR A 100 10.67 -40.92 14.03
CA THR A 100 11.48 -42.09 14.38
C THR A 100 12.27 -41.83 15.65
N HIS A 101 12.74 -42.89 16.29
CA HIS A 101 13.62 -42.78 17.47
C HIS A 101 14.89 -41.98 17.15
N GLU A 102 15.37 -42.06 15.91
CA GLU A 102 16.52 -41.30 15.42
C GLU A 102 16.24 -39.79 15.33
N ASP A 103 15.03 -39.39 14.91
CA ASP A 103 14.60 -37.99 14.89
C ASP A 103 14.57 -37.38 16.29
N LEU A 104 14.11 -38.15 17.27
CA LEU A 104 14.06 -37.72 18.68
C LEU A 104 15.46 -37.61 19.29
N GLN A 105 16.35 -38.56 18.99
CA GLN A 105 17.75 -38.50 19.44
C GLN A 105 18.51 -37.33 18.80
N ARG A 106 18.24 -37.03 17.53
CA ARG A 106 18.83 -35.87 16.83
C ARG A 106 18.34 -34.56 17.42
N LEU A 107 17.04 -34.44 17.69
CA LEU A 107 16.46 -33.27 18.36
C LEU A 107 17.07 -33.07 19.75
N ALA A 108 17.26 -34.13 20.52
CA ALA A 108 17.91 -34.07 21.83
C ALA A 108 19.36 -33.57 21.74
N ARG A 109 20.14 -34.04 20.77
CA ARG A 109 21.53 -33.59 20.53
C ARG A 109 21.61 -32.11 20.13
N VAL A 110 20.69 -31.64 19.29
CA VAL A 110 20.58 -30.21 18.92
C VAL A 110 20.20 -29.34 20.13
N MET A 111 19.23 -29.78 20.93
CA MET A 111 18.79 -29.04 22.12
C MET A 111 19.85 -29.00 23.23
N MET A 112 20.72 -30.01 23.32
CA MET A 112 21.86 -30.04 24.24
C MET A 112 23.11 -29.33 23.69
N GLY A 113 23.05 -28.75 22.49
CA GLY A 113 24.18 -28.06 21.86
C GLY A 113 25.33 -28.99 21.45
N GLN A 114 25.09 -30.30 21.41
CA GLN A 114 26.09 -31.30 21.01
C GLN A 114 26.18 -31.46 19.49
N GLU A 115 25.16 -31.01 18.77
CA GLU A 115 25.09 -31.03 17.32
C GLU A 115 24.55 -29.68 16.86
N GLN A 116 25.35 -28.97 16.06
CA GLN A 116 24.88 -27.76 15.41
C GLN A 116 24.04 -28.24 14.22
N PRO A 117 22.81 -27.74 14.01
CA PRO A 117 21.98 -28.22 12.91
C PRO A 117 22.75 -28.01 11.60
N ASP A 118 23.08 -29.12 10.92
CA ASP A 118 23.67 -29.06 9.59
C ASP A 118 22.69 -28.31 8.68
N HIS A 119 23.04 -27.08 8.34
CA HIS A 119 22.49 -26.38 7.20
C HIS A 119 23.08 -26.99 5.92
N GLU A 120 22.84 -28.30 5.70
CA GLU A 120 22.85 -28.82 4.35
C GLU A 120 21.57 -28.29 3.70
N GLU A 121 21.69 -27.15 3.00
CA GLU A 121 20.67 -26.74 2.04
C GLU A 121 20.39 -27.93 1.12
N PRO A 122 19.18 -28.51 1.13
CA PRO A 122 18.85 -29.54 0.16
C PRO A 122 19.11 -28.96 -1.23
N PRO A 123 19.68 -29.74 -2.17
CA PRO A 123 20.00 -29.26 -3.50
C PRO A 123 18.78 -28.54 -4.06
N SER A 124 18.96 -27.24 -4.25
CA SER A 124 18.00 -26.28 -4.78
C SER A 124 17.62 -26.70 -6.19
N HIS A 125 16.73 -27.68 -6.30
CA HIS A 125 15.83 -27.80 -7.43
C HIS A 125 14.87 -26.64 -7.31
N ALA A 126 15.32 -25.53 -7.89
CA ALA A 126 14.61 -24.30 -8.08
C ALA A 126 13.25 -24.56 -8.72
N TRP A 127 12.24 -24.83 -7.90
CA TRP A 127 10.93 -24.25 -8.12
C TRP A 127 11.13 -22.74 -8.05
N ARG A 128 11.50 -22.13 -9.19
CA ARG A 128 11.19 -20.73 -9.49
C ARG A 128 9.67 -20.61 -9.51
N ARG A 129 9.04 -20.68 -8.33
CA ARG A 129 7.80 -19.96 -8.15
C ARG A 129 8.23 -18.51 -8.24
N SER A 130 7.84 -17.84 -9.32
CA SER A 130 7.79 -16.38 -9.32
C SER A 130 7.24 -15.96 -7.96
N PRO A 131 7.88 -14.99 -7.26
CA PRO A 131 7.33 -14.51 -6.01
C PRO A 131 5.85 -14.24 -6.24
N PRO A 132 4.95 -14.74 -5.37
CA PRO A 132 3.52 -14.54 -5.55
C PRO A 132 3.29 -13.05 -5.82
N PRO A 133 2.38 -12.71 -6.76
CA PRO A 133 2.10 -11.32 -7.06
C PRO A 133 1.87 -10.58 -5.74
N PRO A 134 2.43 -9.37 -5.58
CA PRO A 134 2.24 -8.61 -4.37
C PRO A 134 0.73 -8.55 -4.08
N PRO A 135 0.31 -8.77 -2.82
CA PRO A 135 -1.10 -8.72 -2.47
C PRO A 135 -1.69 -7.40 -2.96
N GLU A 136 -2.92 -7.45 -3.46
CA GLU A 136 -3.62 -6.22 -3.87
C GLU A 136 -3.63 -5.23 -2.70
N PRO A 137 -3.41 -3.93 -2.99
CA PRO A 137 -3.39 -2.92 -1.94
C PRO A 137 -4.74 -2.92 -1.20
N PRO A 138 -4.74 -2.77 0.13
CA PRO A 138 -5.98 -2.75 0.90
C PRO A 138 -6.93 -1.66 0.40
N ASP A 139 -8.21 -2.00 0.23
CA ASP A 139 -9.24 -1.03 -0.14
C ASP A 139 -9.53 -0.07 1.03
N LEU A 140 -8.95 1.12 0.96
CA LEU A 140 -9.16 2.17 1.95
C LEU A 140 -10.61 2.67 1.99
N GLN A 141 -11.37 2.61 0.89
CA GLN A 141 -12.77 3.03 0.92
C GLN A 141 -13.60 2.05 1.76
N GLY A 142 -13.37 0.74 1.59
CA GLY A 142 -13.95 -0.27 2.48
C GLY A 142 -13.57 -0.07 3.96
N VAL A 143 -12.34 0.37 4.25
CA VAL A 143 -11.92 0.74 5.62
C VAL A 143 -12.73 1.93 6.16
N VAL A 144 -12.98 2.96 5.34
CA VAL A 144 -13.82 4.11 5.73
C VAL A 144 -15.22 3.65 6.14
N ASP A 145 -15.88 2.88 5.28
CA ASP A 145 -17.27 2.49 5.47
C ASP A 145 -17.43 1.58 6.71
N ARG A 146 -16.52 0.62 6.90
CA ARG A 146 -16.52 -0.27 8.05
C ARG A 146 -16.21 0.45 9.36
N CYS A 147 -15.21 1.33 9.37
CA CYS A 147 -14.88 2.13 10.56
C CYS A 147 -16.04 3.05 10.98
N GLN A 148 -16.73 3.67 10.02
CA GLN A 148 -17.92 4.48 10.31
C GLN A 148 -19.05 3.65 10.92
N ALA A 149 -19.33 2.47 10.37
CA ALA A 149 -20.35 1.58 10.89
C ALA A 149 -20.03 1.11 12.32
N LYS A 150 -18.78 0.67 12.57
CA LYS A 150 -18.32 0.29 13.91
C LYS A 150 -18.39 1.45 14.90
N SER A 151 -17.98 2.64 14.47
CA SER A 151 -18.06 3.83 15.32
C SER A 151 -19.50 4.18 15.68
N ALA A 152 -20.46 4.09 14.76
CA ALA A 152 -21.85 4.39 15.05
C ALA A 152 -22.41 3.48 16.16
N ILE A 153 -22.07 2.19 16.11
CA ILE A 153 -22.44 1.21 17.14
C ILE A 153 -21.80 1.57 18.49
N LEU A 154 -20.51 1.93 18.51
CA LEU A 154 -19.80 2.28 19.75
C LEU A 154 -20.25 3.61 20.36
N ARG A 155 -20.62 4.60 19.54
CA ARG A 155 -21.26 5.84 20.04
C ARG A 155 -22.58 5.53 20.73
N TRP A 156 -23.40 4.67 20.12
CA TRP A 156 -24.64 4.24 20.74
C TRP A 156 -24.38 3.58 22.11
N TYR A 157 -23.37 2.71 22.21
CA TYR A 157 -22.98 2.15 23.51
C TYR A 157 -22.54 3.22 24.51
N ALA A 158 -21.69 4.18 24.09
CA ALA A 158 -21.29 5.27 24.96
C ALA A 158 -22.51 6.01 25.52
N ASP A 159 -23.48 6.34 24.68
CA ASP A 159 -24.66 7.11 25.10
C ASP A 159 -25.60 6.34 26.05
N HIS A 160 -25.59 5.00 26.05
CA HIS A 160 -26.61 4.19 26.74
C HIS A 160 -26.06 3.30 27.88
N LEU A 161 -24.75 3.04 27.94
CA LEU A 161 -24.15 2.17 28.96
C LEU A 161 -24.20 2.78 30.38
N ALA A 162 -24.31 4.10 30.49
CA ALA A 162 -24.47 4.77 31.79
C ALA A 162 -25.80 4.43 32.45
N ASP A 163 -26.87 4.35 31.67
CA ASP A 163 -28.23 4.14 32.17
C ASP A 163 -28.66 2.67 32.16
N THR A 164 -28.16 1.89 31.20
CA THR A 164 -28.58 0.49 31.00
C THR A 164 -27.37 -0.42 30.82
N PRO A 165 -26.87 -1.03 31.91
CA PRO A 165 -25.87 -2.10 31.82
C PRO A 165 -26.46 -3.23 30.95
N ARG A 166 -25.83 -3.55 29.82
CA ARG A 166 -26.30 -4.49 28.76
C ARG A 166 -27.28 -3.91 27.72
N ALA A 167 -27.25 -2.62 27.47
CA ALA A 167 -27.92 -2.01 26.33
C ALA A 167 -27.53 -2.74 25.02
N VAL A 168 -28.49 -3.07 24.14
CA VAL A 168 -28.23 -3.68 22.82
C VAL A 168 -28.47 -2.67 21.70
N PRO A 169 -27.52 -2.44 20.78
CA PRO A 169 -27.68 -1.47 19.70
C PRO A 169 -28.89 -1.77 18.81
N PRO A 170 -29.50 -0.74 18.19
CA PRO A 170 -30.58 -0.89 17.23
C PRO A 170 -30.26 -1.90 16.12
N ARG A 171 -31.24 -2.77 15.79
CA ARG A 171 -31.06 -3.86 14.81
C ARG A 171 -30.69 -3.34 13.42
N ASP A 172 -31.16 -2.16 13.04
CA ASP A 172 -30.87 -1.51 11.77
C ASP A 172 -29.41 -1.08 11.65
N LEU A 173 -28.78 -0.57 12.72
CA LEU A 173 -27.35 -0.27 12.74
C LEU A 173 -26.50 -1.54 12.52
N ILE A 174 -26.87 -2.62 13.20
CA ILE A 174 -26.19 -3.92 13.06
C ILE A 174 -26.39 -4.47 11.64
N ALA A 175 -27.61 -4.43 11.11
CA ALA A 175 -27.93 -4.91 9.76
C ALA A 175 -27.12 -4.16 8.70
N ARG A 176 -27.04 -2.83 8.78
CA ARG A 176 -26.21 -2.01 7.88
C ARG A 176 -24.74 -2.41 7.91
N ALA A 177 -24.19 -2.62 9.11
CA ALA A 177 -22.78 -2.98 9.24
C ALA A 177 -22.47 -4.38 8.69
N LYS A 178 -23.41 -5.33 8.83
CA LYS A 178 -23.30 -6.69 8.26
C LYS A 178 -23.35 -6.74 6.73
N LEU A 179 -23.90 -5.71 6.07
CA LEU A 179 -23.88 -5.60 4.61
C LEU A 179 -22.50 -5.24 4.06
N LEU A 180 -21.58 -4.77 4.91
CA LEU A 180 -20.23 -4.38 4.49
C LEU A 180 -19.29 -5.60 4.49
N PRO A 181 -18.67 -5.97 3.34
CA PRO A 181 -17.77 -7.12 3.25
C PRO A 181 -16.60 -7.02 4.23
N GLY A 182 -16.35 -8.09 4.98
CA GLY A 182 -15.26 -8.17 5.95
C GLY A 182 -15.44 -7.36 7.23
N CYS A 183 -16.64 -6.80 7.47
CA CYS A 183 -16.93 -6.02 8.68
C CYS A 183 -17.11 -6.90 9.92
N GLN A 184 -16.05 -6.98 10.72
CA GLN A 184 -16.07 -7.69 12.00
C GLN A 184 -16.69 -6.84 13.10
N LEU A 185 -17.84 -7.27 13.64
CA LEU A 185 -18.56 -6.60 14.71
C LEU A 185 -18.17 -7.15 16.09
N TRP A 186 -16.87 -7.10 16.40
CA TRP A 186 -16.32 -7.67 17.65
C TRP A 186 -16.93 -7.04 18.91
N MET A 187 -17.41 -5.80 18.85
CA MET A 187 -18.09 -5.11 19.97
C MET A 187 -19.47 -5.68 20.31
N LEU A 188 -19.99 -6.61 19.50
CA LEU A 188 -21.27 -7.30 19.76
C LEU A 188 -21.07 -8.70 20.36
N ARG A 189 -19.82 -9.15 20.58
CA ARG A 189 -19.54 -10.46 21.17
C ARG A 189 -20.02 -10.49 22.62
N GLN A 190 -20.72 -11.56 22.99
CA GLN A 190 -21.28 -11.76 24.34
C GLN A 190 -20.42 -12.67 25.23
N ASP A 191 -19.20 -13.01 24.79
CA ASP A 191 -18.31 -13.95 25.49
C ASP A 191 -17.67 -13.36 26.77
N GLY A 192 -18.03 -12.13 27.15
CA GLY A 192 -17.53 -11.47 28.36
C GLY A 192 -16.06 -11.04 28.28
N SER A 193 -15.39 -11.26 27.14
CA SER A 193 -13.98 -10.88 26.96
C SER A 193 -13.77 -9.37 26.83
N LEU A 194 -14.82 -8.64 26.45
CA LEU A 194 -14.78 -7.20 26.24
C LEU A 194 -15.27 -6.46 27.50
N SER A 195 -14.39 -5.67 28.11
CA SER A 195 -14.78 -4.71 29.13
C SER A 195 -15.06 -3.37 28.47
N LEU A 196 -16.33 -3.10 28.18
CA LEU A 196 -16.77 -1.86 27.54
C LEU A 196 -17.55 -1.01 28.55
N ASP A 197 -16.87 -0.07 29.20
CA ASP A 197 -17.55 1.02 29.90
C ASP A 197 -17.81 2.21 28.96
N HIS A 198 -18.50 3.23 29.48
CA HIS A 198 -18.80 4.47 28.75
C HIS A 198 -17.54 5.12 28.15
N GLY A 199 -16.47 5.23 28.93
CA GLY A 199 -15.23 5.89 28.51
C GLY A 199 -14.49 5.09 27.42
N HIS A 200 -14.44 3.77 27.54
CA HIS A 200 -13.87 2.87 26.55
C HIS A 200 -14.68 2.90 25.24
N ALA A 201 -16.01 2.87 25.32
CA ALA A 201 -16.88 2.96 24.14
C ALA A 201 -16.67 4.27 23.38
N ALA A 202 -16.66 5.41 24.09
CA ALA A 202 -16.43 6.73 23.50
C ALA A 202 -15.06 6.82 22.82
N ARG A 203 -13.99 6.36 23.50
CA ARG A 203 -12.62 6.37 22.98
C ARG A 203 -12.45 5.50 21.74
N LEU A 204 -13.04 4.30 21.73
CA LEU A 204 -13.03 3.40 20.57
C LEU A 204 -13.79 4.01 19.39
N ALA A 205 -14.98 4.56 19.65
CA ALA A 205 -15.75 5.26 18.62
C ALA A 205 -14.93 6.41 18.02
N GLY A 206 -14.33 7.25 18.85
CA GLY A 206 -13.45 8.34 18.43
C GLY A 206 -12.27 7.89 17.57
N SER A 207 -11.56 6.85 18.02
CA SER A 207 -10.42 6.27 17.30
C SER A 207 -10.83 5.70 15.92
N LEU A 208 -12.00 5.06 15.82
CA LEU A 208 -12.55 4.57 14.55
C LEU A 208 -12.98 5.72 13.62
N ASN A 209 -13.52 6.81 14.15
CA ASN A 209 -13.80 7.99 13.31
C ASN A 209 -12.52 8.62 12.77
N ALA A 210 -11.47 8.71 13.60
CA ALA A 210 -10.18 9.22 13.15
C ALA A 210 -9.62 8.33 12.03
N MET A 211 -9.74 7.00 12.18
CA MET A 211 -9.38 6.01 11.17
C MET A 211 -10.14 6.20 9.85
N ALA A 212 -11.46 6.40 9.93
CA ALA A 212 -12.30 6.67 8.76
C ALA A 212 -11.94 8.01 8.10
N ALA A 213 -11.74 9.06 8.89
CA ALA A 213 -11.41 10.40 8.39
C ALA A 213 -10.05 10.42 7.67
N ILE A 214 -9.02 9.79 8.26
CA ILE A 214 -7.70 9.75 7.65
C ILE A 214 -7.67 8.89 6.40
N SER A 215 -8.36 7.74 6.40
CA SER A 215 -8.48 6.87 5.21
C SER A 215 -9.19 7.61 4.06
N ALA A 216 -10.27 8.34 4.36
CA ALA A 216 -10.97 9.15 3.36
C ALA A 216 -10.10 10.30 2.81
N ALA A 217 -9.25 10.91 3.65
CA ALA A 217 -8.30 11.92 3.21
C ALA A 217 -7.24 11.34 2.27
N LEU A 218 -6.70 10.16 2.58
CA LEU A 218 -5.72 9.45 1.74
C LEU A 218 -6.30 9.09 0.36
N VAL A 219 -7.53 8.56 0.31
CA VAL A 219 -8.23 8.27 -0.96
C VAL A 219 -8.36 9.53 -1.83
N LYS A 220 -8.68 10.69 -1.22
CA LYS A 220 -8.78 11.96 -1.94
C LYS A 220 -7.41 12.48 -2.41
N ILE A 221 -6.37 12.32 -1.60
CA ILE A 221 -4.99 12.70 -1.96
C ILE A 221 -4.56 11.94 -3.21
N ASP A 222 -4.79 10.62 -3.25
CA ASP A 222 -4.47 9.77 -4.39
C ASP A 222 -5.29 10.15 -5.62
N LYS A 223 -6.62 10.24 -5.47
CA LYS A 223 -7.55 10.59 -6.56
C LYS A 223 -7.21 11.91 -7.24
N HIS A 224 -6.70 12.88 -6.48
CA HIS A 224 -6.38 14.22 -6.98
C HIS A 224 -4.89 14.46 -7.21
N ALA A 225 -4.05 13.42 -7.05
CA ALA A 225 -2.60 13.50 -7.16
C ALA A 225 -2.05 14.75 -6.44
N LEU A 226 -2.41 14.92 -5.17
CA LEU A 226 -1.98 16.08 -4.37
C LEU A 226 -0.48 16.03 -4.07
N SER A 227 0.08 17.14 -3.58
CA SER A 227 1.52 17.28 -3.37
C SER A 227 2.10 16.20 -2.45
N GLN A 228 3.30 15.71 -2.74
CA GLN A 228 4.04 14.73 -1.93
C GLN A 228 4.18 15.12 -0.45
N MET A 229 4.40 16.41 -0.17
CA MET A 229 4.46 16.92 1.21
C MET A 229 3.15 16.67 2.00
N LEU A 230 2.00 16.82 1.33
CA LEU A 230 0.69 16.57 1.94
C LEU A 230 0.46 15.07 2.16
N LEU A 231 0.86 14.24 1.19
CA LEU A 231 0.83 12.78 1.33
C LEU A 231 1.67 12.33 2.52
N ARG A 232 2.91 12.82 2.64
CA ARG A 232 3.80 12.51 3.77
C ARG A 232 3.16 12.87 5.11
N SER A 233 2.63 14.08 5.22
CA SER A 233 1.95 14.54 6.45
C SER A 233 0.74 13.65 6.78
N ALA A 234 -0.03 13.24 5.76
CA ALA A 234 -1.19 12.36 5.93
C ALA A 234 -0.80 10.95 6.36
N VAL A 235 0.28 10.40 5.81
CA VAL A 235 0.78 9.06 6.15
C VAL A 235 1.36 9.02 7.56
N GLU A 236 2.08 10.06 7.99
CA GLU A 236 2.57 10.17 9.37
C GLU A 236 1.40 10.20 10.36
N LEU A 237 0.35 10.99 10.09
CA LEU A 237 -0.86 11.03 10.91
C LEU A 237 -1.65 9.71 10.86
N ALA A 238 -1.72 9.05 9.70
CA ALA A 238 -2.37 7.75 9.55
C ALA A 238 -1.67 6.67 10.38
N ALA A 239 -0.34 6.68 10.45
CA ALA A 239 0.44 5.79 11.29
C ALA A 239 0.11 6.00 12.78
N GLU A 240 0.01 7.25 13.22
CA GLU A 240 -0.40 7.59 14.58
C GLU A 240 -1.83 7.11 14.90
N VAL A 241 -2.78 7.36 14.00
CA VAL A 241 -4.20 6.97 14.14
C VAL A 241 -4.36 5.46 14.24
N GLN A 242 -3.72 4.68 13.36
CA GLN A 242 -3.83 3.21 13.42
C GLN A 242 -3.20 2.62 14.68
N SER A 243 -2.09 3.20 15.14
CA SER A 243 -1.44 2.76 16.38
C SER A 243 -2.30 3.10 17.59
N GLY A 244 -2.96 4.26 17.54
CA GLY A 244 -3.94 4.71 18.53
C GLY A 244 -5.12 3.77 18.68
N LEU A 245 -5.76 3.41 17.56
CA LEU A 245 -6.86 2.45 17.59
C LEU A 245 -6.40 1.10 18.17
N ARG A 246 -5.23 0.60 17.75
CA ARG A 246 -4.65 -0.64 18.29
C ARG A 246 -4.40 -0.56 19.80
N ALA A 247 -3.86 0.54 20.30
CA ALA A 247 -3.64 0.75 21.72
C ALA A 247 -4.97 0.79 22.50
N THR A 248 -5.97 1.49 21.97
CA THR A 248 -7.31 1.56 22.55
C THR A 248 -8.00 0.19 22.59
N LEU A 249 -7.90 -0.60 21.52
CA LEU A 249 -8.45 -1.96 21.46
C LEU A 249 -7.85 -2.86 22.55
N ARG A 250 -6.52 -2.79 22.76
CA ARG A 250 -5.85 -3.55 23.82
C ARG A 250 -6.31 -3.16 25.22
N LEU A 251 -6.50 -1.86 25.48
CA LEU A 251 -7.03 -1.40 26.77
C LEU A 251 -8.45 -1.93 27.03
N ALA A 252 -9.26 -2.10 25.99
CA ALA A 252 -10.61 -2.66 26.10
C ALA A 252 -10.65 -4.20 26.21
N GLY A 253 -9.48 -4.87 26.25
CA GLY A 253 -9.39 -6.33 26.32
C GLY A 253 -9.64 -7.05 24.99
N VAL A 254 -9.66 -6.33 23.86
CA VAL A 254 -9.80 -6.97 22.54
C VAL A 254 -8.50 -7.69 22.19
N THR A 255 -8.54 -9.03 22.22
CA THR A 255 -7.38 -9.88 21.97
C THR A 255 -7.12 -10.14 20.48
N ALA A 256 -8.16 -10.05 19.65
CA ALA A 256 -8.04 -10.20 18.20
C ALA A 256 -7.58 -8.89 17.55
N ASP A 257 -6.73 -9.00 16.52
CA ASP A 257 -6.39 -7.86 15.69
C ASP A 257 -7.64 -7.39 14.90
N ASP A 258 -7.88 -6.09 14.88
CA ASP A 258 -8.96 -5.51 14.07
C ASP A 258 -8.54 -5.45 12.60
N ASN A 259 -9.31 -6.08 11.71
CA ASN A 259 -9.01 -6.15 10.29
C ASN A 259 -8.82 -4.78 9.62
N ASP A 260 -9.55 -3.74 10.05
CA ASP A 260 -9.46 -2.40 9.46
C ASP A 260 -8.20 -1.67 9.91
N GLN A 261 -7.83 -1.83 11.18
CA GLN A 261 -6.54 -1.37 11.69
C GLN A 261 -5.38 -2.04 10.97
N LEU A 262 -5.43 -3.37 10.78
CA LEU A 262 -4.41 -4.12 10.07
C LEU A 262 -4.34 -3.74 8.59
N ALA A 263 -5.48 -3.53 7.95
CA ALA A 263 -5.56 -3.08 6.56
C ALA A 263 -4.87 -1.72 6.37
N LEU A 264 -5.15 -0.71 7.22
CA LEU A 264 -4.45 0.57 7.12
C LEU A 264 -2.94 0.42 7.39
N PHE A 265 -2.54 -0.39 8.38
CA PHE A 265 -1.13 -0.66 8.65
C PHE A 265 -0.40 -1.26 7.45
N GLN A 266 -0.99 -2.27 6.79
CA GLN A 266 -0.44 -2.89 5.59
C GLN A 266 -0.35 -1.89 4.43
N TRP A 267 -1.40 -1.09 4.23
CA TRP A 267 -1.42 -0.04 3.22
C TRP A 267 -0.28 0.98 3.46
N LEU A 268 -0.07 1.41 4.70
CA LEU A 268 1.00 2.35 5.06
C LEU A 268 2.39 1.75 4.77
N ARG A 269 2.60 0.47 5.06
CA ARG A 269 3.87 -0.22 4.74
C ARG A 269 4.12 -0.28 3.24
N GLN A 270 3.10 -0.64 2.46
CA GLN A 270 3.20 -0.69 1.01
C GLN A 270 3.48 0.70 0.45
N ARG A 271 2.71 1.71 0.86
CA ARG A 271 2.85 3.07 0.36
C ARG A 271 4.21 3.70 0.73
N ALA A 272 4.70 3.47 1.95
CA ALA A 272 6.02 3.90 2.37
C ALA A 272 7.15 3.28 1.52
N ALA A 273 6.99 2.01 1.13
CA ALA A 273 7.93 1.35 0.24
C ALA A 273 7.86 1.90 -1.20
N GLU A 274 6.66 2.14 -1.72
CA GLU A 274 6.43 2.68 -3.07
C GLU A 274 6.97 4.10 -3.25
N GLU A 275 6.71 4.98 -2.28
CA GLU A 275 7.08 6.41 -2.31
C GLU A 275 8.42 6.68 -1.61
N GLN A 276 9.05 5.64 -1.06
CA GLN A 276 10.37 5.69 -0.40
C GLN A 276 10.47 6.69 0.77
N PHE A 277 9.39 6.92 1.51
CA PHE A 277 9.45 7.70 2.75
C PHE A 277 9.55 6.80 3.98
N PHE A 278 10.31 7.24 4.98
CA PHE A 278 10.45 6.55 6.26
C PHE A 278 9.44 7.10 7.28
N ILE A 279 8.55 6.23 7.78
CA ILE A 279 7.64 6.56 8.87
C ILE A 279 8.36 6.29 10.20
N ALA A 280 8.77 7.34 10.90
CA ALA A 280 9.66 7.23 12.06
C ALA A 280 9.00 6.61 13.30
N ARG A 281 7.69 6.80 13.48
CA ARG A 281 6.95 6.42 14.69
C ARG A 281 5.72 5.57 14.38
N TYR A 282 5.18 4.93 15.40
CA TYR A 282 3.86 4.29 15.43
C TYR A 282 3.68 3.03 14.57
N MET A 283 4.68 2.67 13.77
CA MET A 283 4.68 1.45 12.95
C MET A 283 5.18 0.20 13.69
N ARG A 284 5.61 0.32 14.96
CA ARG A 284 6.11 -0.81 15.77
C ARG A 284 5.13 -1.16 16.90
N LYS A 285 5.26 -2.37 17.47
CA LYS A 285 4.37 -2.83 18.58
C LYS A 285 4.68 -2.13 19.91
N ASP A 286 5.93 -1.72 20.10
CA ASP A 286 6.51 -1.09 21.28
C ASP A 286 6.53 0.45 21.23
N ASP A 287 6.13 1.06 20.12
CA ASP A 287 5.88 2.50 19.97
C ASP A 287 4.38 2.76 19.71
N PRO A 288 3.49 2.48 20.69
CA PRO A 288 2.07 2.80 20.55
C PRO A 288 1.83 4.31 20.63
N ALA A 289 0.84 4.81 19.90
CA ALA A 289 0.30 6.15 20.15
C ALA A 289 -0.54 6.14 21.43
N ASP A 290 -0.57 7.25 22.18
CA ASP A 290 -1.34 7.34 23.42
C ASP A 290 -2.84 7.15 23.12
N PRO A 291 -3.53 6.17 23.74
CA PRO A 291 -4.96 5.98 23.53
C PRO A 291 -5.82 7.12 24.09
N LEU A 292 -5.33 7.91 25.05
CA LEU A 292 -6.07 9.03 25.65
C LEU A 292 -6.16 10.25 24.72
N GLU A 293 -5.20 10.43 23.81
CA GLU A 293 -5.15 11.55 22.87
C GLU A 293 -6.00 11.31 21.60
N TRP A 294 -7.13 10.61 21.71
CA TRP A 294 -7.97 10.31 20.56
C TRP A 294 -8.72 11.54 20.01
N GLU A 295 -9.12 12.49 20.86
CA GLU A 295 -9.84 13.71 20.46
C GLU A 295 -8.96 14.61 19.62
N ASP A 296 -7.75 14.93 20.10
CA ASP A 296 -6.77 15.74 19.37
C ASP A 296 -6.41 15.11 18.01
N ARG A 297 -6.22 13.78 17.95
CA ARG A 297 -5.98 13.08 16.69
C ARG A 297 -7.19 13.21 15.75
N LEU A 298 -8.40 13.05 16.26
CA LEU A 298 -9.61 13.21 15.46
C LEU A 298 -9.69 14.62 14.87
N ASP A 299 -9.45 15.65 15.67
CA ASP A 299 -9.42 17.04 15.22
C ASP A 299 -8.36 17.28 14.15
N ARG A 300 -7.12 16.79 14.36
CA ARG A 300 -6.05 16.87 13.36
C ARG A 300 -6.43 16.15 12.06
N THR A 301 -7.09 15.00 12.12
CA THR A 301 -7.57 14.30 10.91
C THR A 301 -8.64 15.08 10.16
N TYR A 302 -9.57 15.74 10.86
CA TYR A 302 -10.57 16.60 10.22
C TYR A 302 -9.96 17.86 9.60
N GLN A 303 -9.02 18.51 10.29
CA GLN A 303 -8.28 19.66 9.76
C GLN A 303 -7.51 19.29 8.47
N LEU A 304 -6.83 18.14 8.49
CA LEU A 304 -6.16 17.61 7.30
C LEU A 304 -7.16 17.32 6.18
N GLY A 305 -8.29 16.67 6.49
CA GLY A 305 -9.35 16.37 5.53
C GLY A 305 -9.94 17.62 4.88
N ALA A 306 -10.20 18.67 5.67
CA ALA A 306 -10.66 19.97 5.19
C ALA A 306 -9.62 20.62 4.26
N LYS A 307 -8.34 20.59 4.65
CA LYS A 307 -7.23 21.09 3.82
C LYS A 307 -7.12 20.33 2.48
N VAL A 308 -7.28 19.01 2.48
CA VAL A 308 -7.29 18.18 1.26
C VAL A 308 -8.42 18.58 0.32
N VAL A 309 -9.64 18.77 0.84
CA VAL A 309 -10.80 19.20 0.04
C VAL A 309 -10.56 20.59 -0.54
N GLN A 310 -10.11 21.55 0.28
CA GLN A 310 -9.83 22.92 -0.16
C GLN A 310 -8.81 22.95 -1.30
N ILE A 311 -7.69 22.21 -1.18
CA ILE A 311 -6.67 22.14 -2.23
C ILE A 311 -7.24 21.51 -3.51
N ALA A 312 -8.03 20.45 -3.40
CA ALA A 312 -8.64 19.78 -4.55
C ALA A 312 -9.64 20.69 -5.28
N GLU A 313 -10.48 21.42 -4.54
CA GLU A 313 -11.44 22.39 -5.08
C GLU A 313 -10.72 23.57 -5.74
N GLN A 314 -9.69 24.11 -5.09
CA GLN A 314 -8.85 25.17 -5.63
C GLN A 314 -8.22 24.75 -6.96
N ARG A 315 -7.62 23.55 -7.04
CA ARG A 315 -7.07 23.01 -8.29
C ARG A 315 -8.14 22.81 -9.37
N ARG A 316 -9.34 22.38 -9.00
CA ARG A 316 -10.47 22.25 -9.94
C ARG A 316 -10.88 23.62 -10.49
N MET A 317 -10.99 24.62 -9.63
CA MET A 317 -11.32 25.99 -10.03
C MET A 317 -10.24 26.58 -10.92
N GLN A 318 -8.97 26.45 -10.55
CA GLN A 318 -7.83 26.88 -11.36
C GLN A 318 -7.86 26.27 -12.77
N ARG A 319 -8.08 24.94 -12.88
CA ARG A 319 -8.20 24.28 -14.20
C ARG A 319 -9.36 24.82 -15.03
N LYS A 320 -10.52 25.04 -14.39
CA LYS A 320 -11.70 25.63 -15.06
C LYS A 320 -11.38 27.03 -15.58
N LEU A 321 -10.82 27.89 -14.74
CA LEU A 321 -10.47 29.26 -15.09
C LEU A 321 -9.36 29.32 -16.15
N LEU A 322 -8.36 28.45 -16.12
CA LEU A 322 -7.36 28.32 -17.20
C LEU A 322 -7.99 27.90 -18.53
N GLY A 323 -8.97 26.99 -18.50
CA GLY A 323 -9.77 26.65 -19.67
C GLY A 323 -10.53 27.86 -20.22
N THR A 324 -11.19 28.61 -19.33
CA THR A 324 -11.89 29.86 -19.68
C THR A 324 -10.93 30.90 -20.26
N LEU A 325 -9.76 31.08 -19.67
CA LEU A 325 -8.71 31.99 -20.15
C LEU A 325 -8.31 31.63 -21.58
N ARG A 326 -7.93 30.36 -21.83
CA ARG A 326 -7.56 29.87 -23.17
C ARG A 326 -8.67 30.13 -24.20
N TYR A 327 -9.92 29.82 -23.83
CA TYR A 327 -11.08 30.04 -24.68
C TYR A 327 -11.26 31.53 -25.02
N ARG A 328 -11.24 32.43 -24.02
CA ARG A 328 -11.41 33.88 -24.23
C ARG A 328 -10.28 34.47 -25.06
N MET A 329 -9.03 34.06 -24.85
CA MET A 329 -7.90 34.49 -25.68
C MET A 329 -8.13 34.12 -27.15
N LYS A 330 -8.55 32.88 -27.42
CA LYS A 330 -8.81 32.38 -28.79
C LYS A 330 -10.04 33.01 -29.45
N LYS A 331 -11.12 33.24 -28.70
CA LYS A 331 -12.43 33.62 -29.26
C LYS A 331 -12.72 35.12 -29.20
N GLU A 332 -12.11 35.85 -28.28
CA GLU A 332 -12.40 37.27 -28.07
C GLU A 332 -11.21 38.14 -28.45
N VAL A 333 -10.00 37.82 -27.97
CA VAL A 333 -8.81 38.66 -28.21
C VAL A 333 -8.28 38.49 -29.63
N ALA A 334 -8.08 37.24 -30.08
CA ALA A 334 -7.53 36.98 -31.41
C ALA A 334 -8.34 37.55 -32.59
N PRO A 335 -9.69 37.48 -32.62
CA PRO A 335 -10.48 38.04 -33.72
C PRO A 335 -10.92 39.51 -33.53
N ALA A 336 -10.53 40.19 -32.45
CA ALA A 336 -10.99 41.56 -32.17
C ALA A 336 -10.44 42.59 -33.19
N ALA A 337 -11.31 43.00 -34.12
CA ALA A 337 -10.99 43.96 -35.18
C ALA A 337 -11.01 45.42 -34.70
N SER A 338 -11.92 45.80 -33.79
CA SER A 338 -12.00 47.17 -33.26
C SER A 338 -11.27 47.32 -31.93
N ARG A 339 -10.81 48.55 -31.65
CA ARG A 339 -10.15 48.91 -30.39
C ARG A 339 -11.08 48.67 -29.19
N GLU A 340 -12.33 49.12 -29.27
CA GLU A 340 -13.33 48.97 -28.20
C GLU A 340 -13.60 47.49 -27.88
N ALA A 341 -13.73 46.63 -28.90
CA ALA A 341 -13.94 45.20 -28.70
C ALA A 341 -12.72 44.55 -28.01
N ARG A 342 -11.51 45.00 -28.37
CA ARG A 342 -10.26 44.53 -27.79
C ARG A 342 -10.11 44.97 -26.33
N GLU A 343 -10.41 46.23 -26.02
CA GLU A 343 -10.43 46.75 -24.64
C GLU A 343 -11.41 45.96 -23.78
N ALA A 344 -12.64 45.76 -24.25
CA ALA A 344 -13.64 44.97 -23.53
C ALA A 344 -13.22 43.51 -23.32
N ALA A 345 -12.54 42.90 -24.30
CA ALA A 345 -11.98 41.55 -24.16
C ALA A 345 -10.88 41.51 -23.08
N TRP A 346 -9.94 42.47 -23.10
CA TRP A 346 -8.86 42.52 -22.12
C TRP A 346 -9.33 42.79 -20.69
N VAL A 347 -10.39 43.58 -20.49
CA VAL A 347 -11.02 43.73 -19.16
C VAL A 347 -11.51 42.37 -18.64
N ARG A 348 -12.23 41.60 -19.46
CA ARG A 348 -12.70 40.25 -19.11
C ARG A 348 -11.56 39.24 -18.89
N ILE A 349 -10.46 39.35 -19.64
CA ILE A 349 -9.24 38.58 -19.38
C ILE A 349 -8.65 38.98 -18.02
N GLY A 350 -8.56 40.27 -17.73
CA GLY A 350 -8.10 40.82 -16.46
C GLY A 350 -8.85 40.24 -15.27
N GLU A 351 -10.19 40.22 -15.32
CA GLU A 351 -11.03 39.59 -14.31
C GLU A 351 -10.73 38.09 -14.13
N THR A 352 -10.50 37.38 -15.23
CA THR A 352 -10.18 35.94 -15.19
C THR A 352 -8.81 35.69 -14.56
N LEU A 353 -7.82 36.52 -14.89
CA LEU A 353 -6.48 36.46 -14.30
C LEU A 353 -6.51 36.82 -12.81
N ASP A 354 -7.28 37.83 -12.43
CA ASP A 354 -7.46 38.23 -11.03
C ASP A 354 -8.03 37.07 -10.19
N LEU A 355 -9.09 36.41 -10.70
CA LEU A 355 -9.67 35.22 -10.07
C LEU A 355 -8.69 34.04 -10.01
N LEU A 356 -7.85 33.83 -11.03
CA LEU A 356 -6.83 32.79 -11.00
C LEU A 356 -5.83 33.02 -9.86
N VAL A 357 -5.33 34.24 -9.72
CA VAL A 357 -4.39 34.62 -8.64
C VAL A 357 -5.07 34.57 -7.27
N GLU A 358 -6.32 35.03 -7.17
CA GLU A 358 -7.12 34.93 -5.95
C GLU A 358 -7.29 33.47 -5.49
N ASN A 359 -7.48 32.55 -6.44
CA ASN A 359 -7.52 31.11 -6.20
C ASN A 359 -6.10 30.52 -6.06
N GLY A 360 -5.11 31.31 -5.63
CA GLY A 360 -3.76 30.90 -5.27
C GLY A 360 -2.87 30.42 -6.42
N MET A 361 -3.18 30.80 -7.66
CA MET A 361 -2.22 30.62 -8.77
C MET A 361 -1.14 31.71 -8.68
N PRO A 362 0.15 31.36 -8.60
CA PRO A 362 1.22 32.37 -8.65
C PRO A 362 1.19 33.15 -9.97
N PRO A 363 1.46 34.47 -9.98
CA PRO A 363 1.54 35.23 -11.23
C PRO A 363 2.59 34.71 -12.23
N THR A 364 3.61 34.01 -11.73
CA THR A 364 4.71 33.42 -12.50
C THR A 364 4.40 32.02 -13.03
N TYR A 365 3.19 31.49 -12.80
CA TYR A 365 2.84 30.11 -13.11
C TYR A 365 2.99 29.80 -14.62
N PRO A 366 3.79 28.79 -15.02
CA PRO A 366 4.14 28.57 -16.43
C PRO A 366 2.95 28.39 -17.36
N SER A 367 1.86 27.74 -16.91
CA SER A 367 0.67 27.51 -17.74
C SER A 367 -0.09 28.79 -18.14
N LEU A 368 0.20 29.94 -17.53
CA LEU A 368 -0.35 31.23 -17.94
C LEU A 368 0.34 31.79 -19.20
N ARG A 369 1.58 31.39 -19.48
CA ARG A 369 2.38 31.96 -20.56
C ARG A 369 1.85 31.58 -21.95
N PRO A 370 1.58 30.31 -22.27
CA PRO A 370 1.16 29.92 -23.62
C PRO A 370 -0.06 30.69 -24.16
N PRO A 371 -1.15 30.90 -23.39
CA PRO A 371 -2.28 31.67 -23.90
C PRO A 371 -2.04 33.19 -23.95
N LEU A 372 -1.13 33.74 -23.14
CA LEU A 372 -0.94 35.19 -23.01
C LEU A 372 0.15 35.74 -23.93
N VAL A 373 1.31 35.06 -24.03
CA VAL A 373 2.49 35.53 -24.77
C VAL A 373 2.17 35.95 -26.22
N PRO A 374 1.41 35.17 -27.02
CA PRO A 374 1.13 35.53 -28.43
C PRO A 374 0.33 36.81 -28.61
N HIS A 375 -0.32 37.29 -27.54
CA HIS A 375 -1.29 38.38 -27.60
C HIS A 375 -0.89 39.59 -26.75
N LEU A 376 0.23 39.57 -26.03
CA LEU A 376 0.65 40.69 -25.17
C LEU A 376 0.71 42.03 -25.91
N ASP A 377 1.17 42.03 -27.18
CA ASP A 377 1.28 43.24 -28.00
C ASP A 377 -0.09 43.81 -28.43
N THR A 378 -1.17 43.07 -28.19
CA THR A 378 -2.54 43.49 -28.47
C THR A 378 -3.20 44.17 -27.27
N LEU A 379 -2.55 44.24 -26.11
CA LEU A 379 -3.07 44.92 -24.93
C LEU A 379 -3.21 46.43 -25.20
N PRO A 380 -4.42 47.01 -25.17
CA PRO A 380 -4.59 48.43 -25.46
C PRO A 380 -4.03 49.31 -24.34
N GLU A 381 -3.41 50.42 -24.72
CA GLU A 381 -2.88 51.41 -23.78
C GLU A 381 -4.01 52.04 -22.95
N GLY A 382 -3.82 52.11 -21.63
CA GLY A 382 -4.76 52.76 -20.70
C GLY A 382 -5.93 51.88 -20.23
N VAL A 383 -5.98 50.59 -20.61
CA VAL A 383 -6.98 49.67 -20.05
C VAL A 383 -6.74 49.47 -18.55
N ALA A 384 -7.76 49.77 -17.74
CA ALA A 384 -7.72 49.51 -16.31
C ALA A 384 -7.91 48.02 -16.04
N LEU A 385 -6.88 47.37 -15.51
CA LEU A 385 -6.89 45.96 -15.11
C LEU A 385 -6.72 45.84 -13.59
N PRO A 386 -7.26 44.79 -12.96
CA PRO A 386 -6.98 44.50 -11.54
C PRO A 386 -5.48 44.33 -11.28
N GLN A 387 -5.00 44.75 -10.09
CA GLN A 387 -3.58 44.73 -9.75
C GLN A 387 -2.94 43.34 -9.87
N ARG A 388 -3.69 42.27 -9.50
CA ARG A 388 -3.18 40.89 -9.59
C ARG A 388 -3.05 40.46 -11.06
N ALA A 389 -3.97 40.89 -11.92
CA ALA A 389 -3.88 40.65 -13.36
C ALA A 389 -2.69 41.38 -13.99
N VAL A 390 -2.44 42.64 -13.61
CA VAL A 390 -1.24 43.38 -14.02
C VAL A 390 0.03 42.63 -13.63
N SER A 391 0.10 42.12 -12.40
CA SER A 391 1.25 41.33 -11.92
C SER A 391 1.51 40.08 -12.76
N VAL A 392 0.46 39.41 -13.24
CA VAL A 392 0.58 38.27 -14.17
C VAL A 392 1.16 38.72 -15.50
N LEU A 393 0.61 39.80 -16.09
CA LEU A 393 1.06 40.30 -17.39
C LEU A 393 2.51 40.78 -17.35
N GLU A 394 2.91 41.46 -16.27
CA GLU A 394 4.30 41.85 -16.02
C GLU A 394 5.22 40.63 -15.92
N ALA A 395 4.82 39.59 -15.18
CA ALA A 395 5.61 38.35 -15.06
C ALA A 395 5.78 37.63 -16.41
N VAL A 396 4.72 37.59 -17.23
CA VAL A 396 4.77 36.99 -18.58
C VAL A 396 5.61 37.85 -19.53
N ALA A 397 5.48 39.18 -19.47
CA ALA A 397 6.28 40.11 -20.26
C ALA A 397 7.77 40.03 -19.90
N ALA A 398 8.10 39.98 -18.61
CA ALA A 398 9.47 39.78 -18.13
C ALA A 398 10.04 38.45 -18.62
N HIS A 399 9.26 37.37 -18.61
CA HIS A 399 9.69 36.08 -19.16
C HIS A 399 9.95 36.14 -20.68
N ARG A 400 9.09 36.83 -21.44
CA ARG A 400 9.28 37.05 -22.88
C ARG A 400 10.53 37.90 -23.18
N ALA A 401 10.75 38.97 -22.41
CA ALA A 401 11.91 39.84 -22.55
C ALA A 401 13.22 39.10 -22.20
N ASN A 402 13.17 38.21 -21.21
CA ASN A 402 14.26 37.30 -20.86
C ASN A 402 14.32 36.05 -21.75
N GLY A 403 13.71 36.09 -22.96
CA GLY A 403 13.67 35.00 -23.93
C GLY A 403 15.02 34.27 -24.07
N PRO A 404 15.01 32.98 -24.39
CA PRO A 404 15.82 31.91 -23.79
C PRO A 404 17.32 32.24 -23.68
N ALA A 405 17.69 33.13 -22.76
CA ALA A 405 19.00 33.11 -22.16
C ALA A 405 18.99 31.88 -21.26
N ARG A 406 19.53 30.77 -21.77
CA ARG A 406 19.79 29.50 -21.05
C ARG A 406 19.79 29.69 -19.54
N SER A 407 18.65 29.47 -18.89
CA SER A 407 18.69 29.07 -17.49
C SER A 407 19.39 27.72 -17.45
N PRO A 408 20.42 27.51 -16.61
CA PRO A 408 21.08 26.21 -16.43
C PRO A 408 20.15 25.10 -15.93
N ASP A 409 18.92 25.47 -15.54
CA ASP A 409 17.83 24.57 -15.16
C ASP A 409 16.72 24.62 -16.21
N GLY A 410 16.85 23.74 -17.21
CA GLY A 410 15.84 23.52 -18.24
C GLY A 410 14.75 22.56 -17.75
N THR A 411 13.55 23.10 -17.50
CA THR A 411 12.33 22.29 -17.27
C THR A 411 11.09 22.77 -18.05
N ASP A 412 11.19 23.77 -18.92
CA ASP A 412 10.02 24.28 -19.65
C ASP A 412 10.14 24.00 -21.16
N ALA A 413 9.57 22.88 -21.62
CA ALA A 413 9.23 22.65 -23.02
C ALA A 413 7.78 22.16 -23.11
N SER A 414 6.94 23.01 -23.71
CA SER A 414 5.63 22.79 -24.33
C SER A 414 4.95 21.43 -24.11
N GLU A 415 3.81 21.42 -23.40
CA GLU A 415 2.82 20.33 -23.53
C GLU A 415 2.09 20.49 -24.86
N GLY A 416 1.96 19.36 -25.56
CA GLY A 416 1.61 19.27 -26.97
C GLY A 416 0.14 19.48 -27.29
N GLU A 417 -0.08 19.73 -28.57
CA GLU A 417 -1.21 19.13 -29.26
C GLU A 417 -0.88 18.78 -30.73
N ASP A 418 0.21 19.31 -31.32
CA ASP A 418 0.66 18.90 -32.67
C ASP A 418 2.20 18.98 -32.81
N ASP A 419 2.97 18.25 -31.98
CA ASP A 419 4.41 18.12 -32.21
C ASP A 419 4.66 16.97 -33.21
N PRO A 420 5.08 17.25 -34.45
CA PRO A 420 5.26 16.22 -35.47
C PRO A 420 6.28 15.16 -35.05
N LEU A 421 7.25 15.51 -34.20
CA LEU A 421 8.23 14.55 -33.69
C LEU A 421 7.61 13.55 -32.72
N VAL A 422 6.61 13.96 -31.95
CA VAL A 422 5.90 13.04 -31.03
C VAL A 422 5.13 12.00 -31.84
N ALA A 423 4.45 12.43 -32.92
CA ALA A 423 3.74 11.52 -33.81
C ALA A 423 4.69 10.54 -34.51
N GLU A 424 5.84 11.01 -34.99
CA GLU A 424 6.86 10.15 -35.62
C GLU A 424 7.40 9.10 -34.63
N VAL A 425 7.75 9.53 -33.40
CA VAL A 425 8.21 8.60 -32.36
C VAL A 425 7.11 7.62 -31.94
N ALA A 426 5.85 8.07 -31.91
CA ALA A 426 4.71 7.20 -31.64
C ALA A 426 4.56 6.09 -32.67
N GLU A 427 4.71 6.39 -33.98
CA GLU A 427 4.69 5.34 -35.01
C GLU A 427 5.83 4.34 -34.82
N LEU A 428 7.05 4.80 -34.51
CA LEU A 428 8.22 3.94 -34.35
C LEU A 428 8.19 3.05 -33.11
N LEU A 429 7.51 3.51 -32.05
CA LEU A 429 7.41 2.84 -30.76
C LEU A 429 6.04 2.20 -30.49
N ARG A 430 5.10 2.26 -31.43
CA ARG A 430 3.77 1.66 -31.30
C ARG A 430 3.86 0.21 -30.83
N ASP A 431 3.05 -0.12 -29.82
CA ASP A 431 2.98 -1.45 -29.19
C ASP A 431 4.30 -1.96 -28.59
N GLN A 432 5.31 -1.11 -28.43
CA GLN A 432 6.55 -1.47 -27.76
C GLN A 432 6.51 -1.14 -26.28
N THR A 433 7.40 -1.80 -25.54
CA THR A 433 7.71 -1.42 -24.16
C THR A 433 8.96 -0.55 -24.12
N VAL A 434 8.88 0.55 -23.36
CA VAL A 434 10.04 1.42 -23.11
C VAL A 434 10.42 1.31 -21.63
N VAL A 435 11.72 1.28 -21.35
CA VAL A 435 12.25 1.28 -19.98
C VAL A 435 12.84 2.64 -19.66
N VAL A 436 12.44 3.27 -18.56
CA VAL A 436 13.05 4.50 -18.03
C VAL A 436 13.86 4.16 -16.79
N LEU A 437 15.13 4.56 -16.78
CA LEU A 437 16.07 4.37 -15.68
C LEU A 437 16.38 5.71 -15.02
N GLY A 438 16.07 5.81 -13.73
CA GLY A 438 16.29 7.01 -12.92
C GLY A 438 15.13 8.01 -12.95
N GLY A 439 15.32 9.15 -12.30
CA GLY A 439 14.29 10.17 -12.12
C GLY A 439 13.17 9.76 -11.16
N ASP A 440 12.29 10.71 -10.85
CA ASP A 440 11.13 10.47 -9.99
C ASP A 440 9.99 9.85 -10.79
N ARG A 441 9.57 8.65 -10.39
CA ARG A 441 8.40 8.00 -10.98
C ARG A 441 7.14 8.82 -10.67
N ARG A 442 6.46 9.28 -11.71
CA ARG A 442 5.19 10.01 -11.56
C ARG A 442 4.10 9.31 -12.38
N PRO A 443 3.01 8.82 -11.76
CA PRO A 443 1.97 8.07 -12.46
C PRO A 443 1.36 8.83 -13.65
N TYR A 444 1.11 10.14 -13.50
CA TYR A 444 0.55 10.96 -14.59
C TYR A 444 1.53 11.12 -15.76
N THR A 445 2.83 11.22 -15.48
CA THR A 445 3.87 11.31 -16.51
C THR A 445 4.01 9.99 -17.26
N ILE A 446 3.95 8.86 -16.56
CA ILE A 446 3.95 7.53 -17.18
C ILE A 446 2.79 7.43 -18.17
N GLN A 447 1.59 7.79 -17.72
CA GLN A 447 0.40 7.74 -18.56
C GLN A 447 0.53 8.66 -19.77
N ALA A 448 0.98 9.91 -19.56
CA ALA A 448 1.14 10.88 -20.64
C ALA A 448 2.16 10.42 -21.71
N ILE A 449 3.30 9.85 -21.31
CA ILE A 449 4.30 9.32 -22.25
C ILE A 449 3.75 8.09 -22.99
N ARG A 450 3.09 7.19 -22.25
CA ARG A 450 2.49 5.99 -22.82
C ARG A 450 1.43 6.33 -23.88
N GLU A 451 0.55 7.29 -23.59
CA GLU A 451 -0.45 7.78 -24.53
C GLU A 451 0.19 8.52 -25.71
N ALA A 452 1.16 9.40 -25.44
CA ALA A 452 1.80 10.20 -26.48
C ALA A 452 2.58 9.37 -27.51
N PHE A 453 3.17 8.25 -27.10
CA PHE A 453 3.95 7.37 -27.97
C PHE A 453 3.25 6.04 -28.32
N ASP A 454 1.97 5.89 -27.96
CA ASP A 454 1.18 4.68 -28.23
C ASP A 454 1.88 3.38 -27.76
N LEU A 455 2.47 3.43 -26.57
CA LEU A 455 3.28 2.34 -26.03
C LEU A 455 2.38 1.23 -25.47
N LYS A 456 2.80 -0.02 -25.67
CA LYS A 456 2.22 -1.18 -24.96
C LYS A 456 2.38 -1.00 -23.46
N ASP A 457 3.57 -0.62 -23.02
CA ASP A 457 3.88 -0.39 -21.61
C ASP A 457 5.09 0.55 -21.43
N LEU A 458 5.18 1.18 -20.26
CA LEU A 458 6.31 2.02 -19.87
C LEU A 458 6.79 1.61 -18.47
N ILE A 459 7.92 0.92 -18.43
CA ILE A 459 8.51 0.42 -17.19
C ILE A 459 9.44 1.49 -16.62
N TRP A 460 9.08 2.06 -15.47
CA TRP A 460 9.90 3.06 -14.79
C TRP A 460 10.65 2.45 -13.61
N CYS A 461 11.97 2.26 -13.78
CA CYS A 461 12.85 1.81 -12.72
C CYS A 461 13.45 3.01 -12.00
N THR A 462 12.95 3.32 -10.80
CA THR A 462 13.59 4.29 -9.91
C THR A 462 14.90 3.70 -9.41
N THR A 463 15.93 4.55 -9.30
CA THR A 463 17.29 4.11 -8.93
C THR A 463 17.70 4.79 -7.64
N GLN A 464 18.00 4.01 -6.61
CA GLN A 464 18.55 4.53 -5.35
C GLN A 464 20.08 4.65 -5.41
N GLU A 465 20.65 5.43 -4.50
CA GLU A 465 22.08 5.35 -4.18
C GLU A 465 22.41 3.95 -3.63
N GLY A 466 23.39 3.27 -4.22
CA GLY A 466 23.83 1.93 -3.80
C GLY A 466 23.02 0.75 -4.36
N GLN A 467 21.96 0.99 -5.13
CA GLN A 467 21.21 -0.09 -5.77
C GLN A 467 22.07 -0.77 -6.86
N SER A 468 22.10 -2.11 -6.87
CA SER A 468 22.86 -2.88 -7.86
C SER A 468 22.18 -2.86 -9.23
N TYR A 469 22.96 -2.75 -10.30
CA TYR A 469 22.47 -2.83 -11.68
C TYR A 469 21.84 -4.21 -12.00
N LEU A 470 22.09 -5.24 -11.19
CA LEU A 470 21.49 -6.56 -11.37
C LEU A 470 19.97 -6.54 -11.22
N SER A 471 19.40 -5.55 -10.51
CA SER A 471 17.94 -5.44 -10.39
C SER A 471 17.25 -4.88 -11.64
N ILE A 472 17.99 -4.21 -12.54
CA ILE A 472 17.42 -3.63 -13.76
C ILE A 472 17.52 -4.54 -14.99
N GLU A 473 18.46 -5.50 -14.98
CA GLU A 473 18.70 -6.43 -16.08
C GLU A 473 17.45 -7.23 -16.53
N PRO A 474 16.59 -7.75 -15.62
CA PRO A 474 15.39 -8.48 -16.00
C PRO A 474 14.42 -7.64 -16.85
N PHE A 475 14.36 -6.33 -16.62
CA PHE A 475 13.48 -5.43 -17.39
C PHE A 475 14.05 -5.15 -18.77
N ILE A 476 15.35 -4.89 -18.88
CA ILE A 476 16.02 -4.61 -20.16
C ILE A 476 16.04 -5.85 -21.07
N ARG A 477 16.20 -7.05 -20.50
CA ARG A 477 16.29 -8.31 -21.28
C ARG A 477 14.98 -8.68 -21.99
N ARG A 478 13.84 -8.13 -21.59
CA ARG A 478 12.53 -8.48 -22.15
C ARG A 478 12.52 -8.34 -23.69
N PRO A 479 11.91 -9.28 -24.42
CA PRO A 479 11.89 -9.24 -25.87
C PRO A 479 11.08 -8.05 -26.41
N ASP A 480 10.03 -7.64 -25.70
CA ASP A 480 9.15 -6.53 -26.08
C ASP A 480 9.69 -5.13 -25.71
N VAL A 481 10.86 -5.05 -25.08
CA VAL A 481 11.55 -3.79 -24.83
C VAL A 481 12.38 -3.41 -26.04
N SER A 482 12.09 -2.27 -26.66
CA SER A 482 12.85 -1.77 -27.84
C SER A 482 13.82 -0.66 -27.48
N LEU A 483 13.51 0.11 -26.43
CA LEU A 483 14.20 1.34 -26.06
C LEU A 483 14.37 1.46 -24.55
N VAL A 484 15.56 1.89 -24.13
CA VAL A 484 15.90 2.24 -22.76
C VAL A 484 16.27 3.72 -22.69
N ILE A 485 15.67 4.46 -21.76
CA ILE A 485 15.91 5.87 -21.52
C ILE A 485 16.63 6.01 -20.17
N LEU A 486 17.80 6.65 -20.17
CA LEU A 486 18.60 6.88 -18.96
C LEU A 486 18.58 8.36 -18.58
N ALA A 487 17.93 8.69 -17.46
CA ALA A 487 17.80 10.04 -16.95
C ALA A 487 19.08 10.47 -16.19
N ILE A 488 20.06 11.03 -16.92
CA ILE A 488 21.46 11.16 -16.46
C ILE A 488 21.60 11.97 -15.17
N ARG A 489 20.84 13.07 -15.02
CA ARG A 489 20.89 13.93 -13.82
C ARG A 489 20.40 13.24 -12.54
N TRP A 490 19.65 12.15 -12.67
CA TRP A 490 19.04 11.43 -11.57
C TRP A 490 19.51 9.97 -11.48
N ALA A 491 20.45 9.59 -12.34
CA ALA A 491 21.04 8.27 -12.35
C ALA A 491 22.17 8.23 -11.32
N SER A 492 22.07 7.35 -10.32
CA SER A 492 23.18 7.06 -9.42
C SER A 492 24.40 6.52 -10.20
N HIS A 493 25.61 6.69 -9.65
CA HIS A 493 26.87 6.32 -10.31
C HIS A 493 26.94 4.85 -10.80
N ASN A 494 26.07 3.96 -10.31
CA ASN A 494 25.98 2.56 -10.72
C ASN A 494 25.30 2.32 -12.08
N LEU A 495 24.67 3.33 -12.68
CA LEU A 495 23.93 3.17 -13.95
C LEU A 495 24.80 3.31 -15.20
N SER A 496 26.11 3.54 -15.05
CA SER A 496 27.06 3.43 -16.16
C SER A 496 27.01 2.04 -16.83
N GLU A 497 26.67 1.00 -16.06
CA GLU A 497 26.52 -0.37 -16.58
C GLU A 497 25.28 -0.58 -17.45
N ALA A 498 24.28 0.31 -17.40
CA ALA A 498 23.10 0.22 -18.27
C ALA A 498 23.48 0.23 -19.75
N THR A 499 24.58 0.92 -20.11
CA THR A 499 25.11 0.90 -21.48
C THR A 499 25.56 -0.51 -21.88
N ASN A 500 26.29 -1.21 -21.01
CA ASN A 500 26.74 -2.57 -21.26
C ASN A 500 25.58 -3.57 -21.38
N LEU A 501 24.54 -3.41 -20.54
CA LEU A 501 23.33 -4.24 -20.62
C LEU A 501 22.57 -4.01 -21.93
N CYS A 502 22.39 -2.76 -22.33
CA CYS A 502 21.73 -2.43 -23.59
C CYS A 502 22.49 -3.01 -24.79
N THR A 503 23.82 -2.88 -24.82
CA THR A 503 24.65 -3.51 -25.87
C THR A 503 24.53 -5.03 -25.85
N ARG A 504 24.58 -5.67 -24.68
CA ARG A 504 24.47 -7.13 -24.53
C ARG A 504 23.15 -7.68 -25.06
N TYR A 505 22.05 -6.97 -24.83
CA TYR A 505 20.69 -7.39 -25.23
C TYR A 505 20.19 -6.73 -26.51
N ASN A 506 21.07 -6.05 -27.24
CA ASN A 506 20.75 -5.33 -28.47
C ASN A 506 19.56 -4.35 -28.32
N LYS A 507 19.57 -3.56 -27.23
CA LYS A 507 18.56 -2.54 -26.93
C LYS A 507 19.11 -1.16 -27.24
N LEU A 508 18.26 -0.28 -27.77
CA LEU A 508 18.62 1.12 -27.98
C LEU A 508 18.66 1.86 -26.65
N LEU A 509 19.65 2.74 -26.48
CA LEU A 509 19.82 3.56 -25.28
C LEU A 509 19.76 5.04 -25.65
N VAL A 510 18.88 5.79 -24.99
CA VAL A 510 18.77 7.24 -25.09
C VAL A 510 19.14 7.86 -23.75
N ARG A 511 20.01 8.86 -23.78
CA ARG A 511 20.47 9.58 -22.60
C ARG A 511 19.70 10.88 -22.46
N LEU A 512 19.00 11.05 -21.35
CA LEU A 512 18.13 12.20 -21.11
C LEU A 512 18.83 13.19 -20.18
N PRO A 513 19.27 14.36 -20.70
CA PRO A 513 20.05 15.32 -19.92
C PRO A 513 19.22 16.09 -18.89
N ALA A 514 17.92 16.30 -19.16
CA ALA A 514 16.98 16.98 -18.28
C ALA A 514 15.54 16.69 -18.75
N GLY A 515 14.56 16.93 -17.87
CA GLY A 515 13.12 16.76 -18.10
C GLY A 515 12.70 15.36 -18.60
N TYR A 516 11.41 15.12 -18.73
CA TYR A 516 10.85 13.87 -19.28
C TYR A 516 9.42 14.07 -19.82
N ASN A 517 9.13 15.26 -20.35
CA ASN A 517 7.89 15.45 -21.11
C ASN A 517 7.98 14.77 -22.49
N ALA A 518 6.84 14.46 -23.11
CA ALA A 518 6.79 13.69 -24.35
C ALA A 518 7.55 14.38 -25.50
N SER A 519 7.39 15.68 -25.72
CA SER A 519 8.12 16.41 -26.78
C SER A 519 9.63 16.36 -26.61
N GLN A 520 10.13 16.53 -25.39
CA GLN A 520 11.55 16.46 -25.09
C GLN A 520 12.09 15.05 -25.26
N LEU A 521 11.34 14.04 -24.83
CA LEU A 521 11.69 12.64 -25.06
C LEU A 521 11.75 12.36 -26.57
N ALA A 522 10.76 12.79 -27.33
CA ALA A 522 10.71 12.58 -28.76
C ALA A 522 11.93 13.18 -29.45
N HIS A 523 12.26 14.43 -29.11
CA HIS A 523 13.45 15.10 -29.61
C HIS A 523 14.74 14.32 -29.30
N GLN A 524 14.91 13.86 -28.06
CA GLN A 524 16.11 13.11 -27.64
C GLN A 524 16.18 11.72 -28.30
N ILE A 525 15.04 11.05 -28.49
CA ILE A 525 14.96 9.76 -29.17
C ILE A 525 15.37 9.92 -30.63
N MET A 526 14.75 10.85 -31.35
CA MET A 526 15.07 11.09 -32.76
C MET A 526 16.52 11.51 -32.95
N GLN A 527 17.03 12.39 -32.10
CA GLN A 527 18.41 12.88 -32.18
C GLN A 527 19.46 11.78 -31.96
N GLN A 528 19.23 10.83 -31.04
CA GLN A 528 20.26 9.87 -30.63
C GLN A 528 20.15 8.51 -31.33
N VAL A 529 18.93 8.07 -31.62
CA VAL A 529 18.66 6.72 -32.11
C VAL A 529 17.62 6.64 -33.24
N GLY A 530 17.15 7.77 -33.80
CA GLY A 530 16.07 7.81 -34.80
C GLY A 530 16.27 6.84 -35.98
N GLU A 531 17.40 6.92 -36.68
CA GLU A 531 17.69 6.06 -37.85
C GLU A 531 17.71 4.56 -37.49
N ARG A 532 18.27 4.21 -36.33
CA ARG A 532 18.33 2.82 -35.85
C ARG A 532 16.96 2.32 -35.43
N LEU A 533 16.15 3.19 -34.83
CA LEU A 533 14.79 2.86 -34.44
C LEU A 533 13.89 2.66 -35.66
N GLN A 534 14.04 3.48 -36.71
CA GLN A 534 13.40 3.30 -38.01
C GLN A 534 13.77 1.97 -38.66
N SER A 535 15.06 1.61 -38.65
CA SER A 535 15.54 0.32 -39.18
C SER A 535 14.89 -0.86 -38.44
N LEU A 536 14.86 -0.81 -37.11
CA LEU A 536 14.20 -1.85 -36.29
C LEU A 536 12.69 -1.88 -36.47
N ALA A 537 12.04 -0.75 -36.77
CA ALA A 537 10.60 -0.72 -37.08
C ALA A 537 10.32 -1.40 -38.42
N ALA A 538 11.12 -1.11 -39.45
CA ALA A 538 11.01 -1.77 -40.76
C ALA A 538 11.25 -3.29 -40.67
N GLU A 539 12.21 -3.74 -39.86
CA GLU A 539 12.45 -5.17 -39.59
C GLU A 539 11.30 -5.87 -38.85
N ARG A 540 10.44 -5.12 -38.14
CA ARG A 540 9.27 -5.66 -37.43
C ARG A 540 8.04 -5.76 -38.33
N GLU A 541 7.96 -4.93 -39.37
CA GLU A 541 6.87 -4.94 -40.35
C GLU A 541 7.09 -5.96 -41.48
N ALA A 542 8.34 -6.33 -41.74
CA ALA A 542 8.74 -7.39 -42.68
C ALA A 542 8.57 -8.79 -42.07
#